data_AF-A0A9D7D216-F1
#
_entry.id   AF-A0A9D7D216-F1
#
_cell.length_a   1.000
_cell.length_b   1.000
_cell.length_c   1.000
_cell.angle_alpha   90.00
_cell.angle_beta   90.00
_cell.angle_gamma   90.00
#
_symmetry.space_group_name_H-M   'P 1'
#
loop_
_entity.id
_entity.type
_entity.pdbx_description
1 polymer ?
#
loop_
_entity_poly.entity_id
_entity_poly.type
_entity_poly.pdbx_seq_one_letter_code
_entity_poly.pdbx_strand_id
1 'polypeptide(L)'
;MPRRCLCSALRLDGNVAVASELRAVVGLDGEYDREHQHPRFLGAPLTLPPTFPPVALLSHGGDPAAAQGSRLVVRGLEKAGSRHVYHHHVADRLTPLSALSTERDEVADYVAAFTFGANRLSDESAFRVHDAWGRDAPLTTEAFWKDDPDLIQRRPVDERFRAQLRNLYDGVLGELEPWPSQTYDAIDLAAYLARHHELGPLNASAWLTVKNARSEVVTLSMKELRAKRPVIVIGIDDEPNLFRMLVTYNVYKTYSWKPEAGPRPLLARPVGAFLYVPAGPALEVTTFAHFALTKGSFQLHKDDPWKAARARLEPMRGVLTGPQGCLQCHSLGGEGARAHHLRAKDGQLAEGYGLALEAYPSEVLHQFLFDQKIVADGFGVSPLFVTRDAAITLEAEVARLRCK
;
A
#
# COMPACT_ATOMS: atom_id res chain seq x y z
N MET A 1 -1.25 21.23 -46.02
CA MET A 1 -2.44 20.45 -45.63
C MET A 1 -2.18 19.84 -44.25
N PRO A 2 -2.76 20.34 -43.16
CA PRO A 2 -2.53 19.73 -41.84
C PRO A 2 -3.50 18.57 -41.65
N ARG A 3 -2.94 17.43 -41.22
CA ARG A 3 -3.64 16.19 -40.90
C ARG A 3 -4.49 16.40 -39.64
N ARG A 4 -5.79 16.11 -39.75
CA ARG A 4 -6.74 16.03 -38.64
C ARG A 4 -6.44 14.74 -37.87
N CYS A 5 -6.04 14.83 -36.60
CA CYS A 5 -6.18 13.71 -35.66
C CYS A 5 -7.55 13.83 -34.99
N LEU A 6 -8.37 12.77 -35.11
CA LEU A 6 -9.65 12.65 -34.43
C LEU A 6 -9.43 12.55 -32.92
N CYS A 7 -9.91 13.53 -32.16
CA CYS A 7 -10.23 13.37 -30.74
C CYS A 7 -11.71 13.00 -30.64
N SER A 8 -12.04 11.80 -30.17
CA SER A 8 -13.41 11.42 -29.83
C SER A 8 -13.72 11.85 -28.40
N ALA A 9 -14.17 13.08 -28.23
CA ALA A 9 -14.88 13.51 -27.02
C ALA A 9 -16.34 13.05 -27.15
N LEU A 10 -16.74 12.05 -26.36
CA LEU A 10 -18.15 11.69 -26.20
C LEU A 10 -18.79 12.72 -25.25
N ARG A 11 -19.38 13.77 -25.81
CA ARG A 11 -20.37 14.61 -25.12
C ARG A 11 -21.73 13.95 -25.30
N LEU A 12 -22.25 13.33 -24.24
CA LEU A 12 -23.63 12.88 -24.19
C LEU A 12 -24.19 13.23 -22.80
N ASP A 13 -25.27 14.01 -22.81
CA ASP A 13 -26.21 14.22 -21.70
C ASP A 13 -25.61 14.60 -20.33
N GLY A 14 -24.81 15.66 -20.30
CA GLY A 14 -24.45 16.34 -19.04
C GLY A 14 -23.32 15.71 -18.22
N ASN A 15 -22.76 14.57 -18.62
CA ASN A 15 -21.55 13.97 -18.04
C ASN A 15 -20.38 14.09 -19.02
N VAL A 16 -19.18 14.44 -18.52
CA VAL A 16 -17.97 14.58 -19.37
C VAL A 16 -16.95 13.52 -18.97
N ALA A 17 -16.76 12.52 -19.84
CA ALA A 17 -15.64 11.58 -19.78
C ALA A 17 -14.55 12.04 -20.75
N VAL A 18 -13.36 12.36 -20.25
CA VAL A 18 -12.23 12.80 -21.09
C VAL A 18 -11.20 11.67 -21.16
N ALA A 19 -11.10 11.01 -22.31
CA ALA A 19 -10.01 10.11 -22.64
C ALA A 19 -8.96 10.86 -23.46
N SER A 20 -7.83 11.16 -22.82
CA SER A 20 -6.57 11.72 -23.35
C SER A 20 -6.58 13.14 -23.98
N GLU A 21 -5.49 13.85 -23.64
CA GLU A 21 -5.16 15.25 -23.90
C GLU A 21 -6.08 16.30 -23.29
N LEU A 22 -5.64 16.78 -22.12
CA LEU A 22 -6.04 18.01 -21.41
C LEU A 22 -6.04 19.25 -22.34
N ARG A 23 -7.01 19.34 -23.24
CA ARG A 23 -7.28 20.54 -24.05
C ARG A 23 -8.74 21.00 -24.02
N ALA A 24 -9.63 20.28 -23.35
CA ALA A 24 -11.00 20.74 -23.19
C ALA A 24 -11.70 20.08 -21.99
N VAL A 25 -11.27 20.43 -20.77
CA VAL A 25 -12.24 20.43 -19.66
C VAL A 25 -13.03 21.72 -19.81
N VAL A 26 -14.32 21.59 -20.06
CA VAL A 26 -15.24 22.71 -20.29
C VAL A 26 -15.17 23.67 -19.09
N GLY A 27 -14.65 24.88 -19.32
CA GLY A 27 -14.72 26.00 -18.38
C GLY A 27 -13.49 26.23 -17.47
N LEU A 28 -12.36 25.56 -17.69
CA LEU A 28 -11.11 25.90 -17.00
C LEU A 28 -10.26 26.82 -17.90
N ASP A 29 -10.43 28.13 -17.75
CA ASP A 29 -9.47 29.11 -18.30
C ASP A 29 -8.17 29.04 -17.48
N GLY A 30 -7.26 28.16 -17.88
CA GLY A 30 -5.92 28.05 -17.31
C GLY A 30 -4.88 27.85 -18.40
N GLU A 31 -3.83 28.67 -18.39
CA GLU A 31 -2.69 28.51 -19.28
C GLU A 31 -1.91 27.23 -18.92
N TYR A 32 -1.66 26.38 -19.92
CA TYR A 32 -0.84 25.19 -19.82
C TYR A 32 0.49 25.47 -20.53
N ASP A 33 1.55 25.69 -19.78
CA ASP A 33 2.89 25.85 -20.33
C ASP A 33 3.49 24.46 -20.63
N ARG A 34 3.76 24.20 -21.92
CA ARG A 34 4.40 22.97 -22.41
C ARG A 34 5.94 23.09 -22.52
N GLU A 35 6.53 24.27 -22.35
CA GLU A 35 7.98 24.48 -22.49
C GLU A 35 8.77 24.07 -21.25
N HIS A 36 8.10 23.88 -20.11
CA HIS A 36 8.72 23.37 -18.90
C HIS A 36 8.41 21.87 -18.76
N GLN A 37 9.42 21.05 -18.44
CA GLN A 37 9.34 19.59 -18.20
C GLN A 37 8.41 19.17 -17.04
N HIS A 38 7.62 20.10 -16.50
CA HIS A 38 6.63 19.89 -15.45
C HIS A 38 5.39 20.75 -15.76
N PRO A 39 4.20 20.15 -15.95
CA PRO A 39 2.98 20.93 -16.05
C PRO A 39 2.75 21.69 -14.74
N ARG A 40 2.84 23.03 -14.79
CA ARG A 40 2.45 23.90 -13.67
C ARG A 40 1.02 24.32 -13.88
N PHE A 41 0.14 23.97 -12.94
CA PHE A 41 -1.16 24.62 -12.85
C PHE A 41 -0.92 26.06 -12.40
N LEU A 42 -1.04 27.03 -13.31
CA LEU A 42 -0.91 28.45 -13.01
C LEU A 42 -2.17 28.94 -12.28
N GLY A 43 -2.24 28.61 -10.99
CA GLY A 43 -2.63 29.50 -9.88
C GLY A 43 -3.92 30.33 -9.90
N ALA A 44 -4.79 30.30 -10.91
CA ALA A 44 -6.08 30.95 -10.82
C ALA A 44 -7.02 30.09 -9.96
N PRO A 45 -7.69 30.64 -8.94
CA PRO A 45 -8.71 29.89 -8.20
C PRO A 45 -9.83 29.50 -9.16
N LEU A 46 -9.93 28.20 -9.43
CA LEU A 46 -11.04 27.65 -10.18
C LEU A 46 -12.33 27.94 -9.40
N THR A 47 -13.26 28.66 -10.03
CA THR A 47 -14.60 28.87 -9.49
C THR A 47 -15.55 27.97 -10.26
N LEU A 48 -16.11 26.96 -9.60
CA LEU A 48 -17.03 26.04 -10.25
C LEU A 48 -18.46 26.58 -10.17
N PRO A 49 -19.27 26.41 -11.24
CA PRO A 49 -20.69 26.67 -11.17
C PRO A 49 -21.36 25.70 -10.16
N PRO A 50 -22.49 26.08 -9.53
CA PRO A 50 -23.22 25.22 -8.61
C PRO A 50 -23.64 23.86 -9.19
N THR A 51 -23.77 23.78 -10.53
CA THR A 51 -24.17 22.57 -11.27
C THR A 51 -23.00 21.94 -12.03
N PHE A 52 -21.78 22.05 -11.51
CA PHE A 52 -20.61 21.45 -12.17
C PHE A 52 -20.80 19.92 -12.29
N PRO A 53 -20.65 19.35 -13.52
CA PRO A 53 -20.97 17.96 -13.75
C PRO A 53 -19.93 17.02 -13.11
N PRO A 54 -20.27 15.74 -12.89
CA PRO A 54 -19.29 14.71 -12.59
C PRO A 54 -18.19 14.67 -13.66
N VAL A 55 -16.96 14.43 -13.24
CA VAL A 55 -15.80 14.31 -14.14
C VAL A 55 -15.04 13.03 -13.84
N ALA A 56 -14.78 12.22 -14.87
CA ALA A 56 -13.87 11.10 -14.82
C ALA A 56 -12.62 11.41 -15.64
N LEU A 57 -11.45 11.36 -15.00
CA LEU A 57 -10.14 11.47 -15.63
C LEU A 57 -9.46 10.11 -15.63
N LEU A 58 -9.00 9.70 -16.80
CA LEU A 58 -8.24 8.46 -16.99
C LEU A 58 -6.87 8.81 -17.57
N SER A 59 -5.82 8.29 -16.96
CA SER A 59 -4.46 8.28 -17.51
C SER A 59 -4.00 6.85 -17.74
N HIS A 60 -3.00 6.66 -18.61
CA HIS A 60 -2.43 5.36 -18.93
C HIS A 60 -0.96 5.34 -18.50
N GLY A 61 -0.40 4.15 -18.28
CA GLY A 61 0.99 3.98 -17.89
C GLY A 61 1.97 4.33 -19.02
N GLY A 62 3.21 4.62 -18.63
CA GLY A 62 4.29 4.98 -19.56
C GLY A 62 4.30 6.45 -19.99
N ASP A 63 3.39 7.27 -19.43
CA ASP A 63 3.44 8.73 -19.54
C ASP A 63 3.26 9.40 -18.16
N PRO A 64 4.36 9.47 -17.36
CA PRO A 64 4.31 10.08 -16.04
C PRO A 64 3.86 11.55 -16.05
N ALA A 65 4.16 12.29 -17.12
CA ALA A 65 3.75 13.70 -17.22
C ALA A 65 2.22 13.82 -17.34
N ALA A 66 1.59 12.95 -18.12
CA ALA A 66 0.12 12.88 -18.21
C ALA A 66 -0.52 12.40 -16.90
N ALA A 67 0.05 11.39 -16.24
CA ALA A 67 -0.43 10.90 -14.94
C ALA A 67 -0.37 11.99 -13.86
N GLN A 68 0.73 12.74 -13.79
CA GLN A 68 0.89 13.85 -12.85
C GLN A 68 -0.03 15.03 -13.20
N GLY A 69 -0.14 15.38 -14.49
CA GLY A 69 -1.01 16.47 -14.94
C GLY A 69 -2.50 16.21 -14.65
N SER A 70 -2.97 14.98 -14.88
CA SER A 70 -4.35 14.59 -14.55
C SER A 70 -4.63 14.64 -13.05
N ARG A 71 -3.71 14.18 -12.20
CA ARG A 71 -3.79 14.34 -10.74
C ARG A 71 -3.91 15.81 -10.32
N LEU A 72 -3.09 16.70 -10.88
CA LEU A 72 -3.14 18.13 -10.55
C LEU A 72 -4.51 18.75 -10.88
N VAL A 73 -5.12 18.34 -11.99
CA VAL A 73 -6.46 18.80 -12.39
C VAL A 73 -7.53 18.31 -11.40
N VAL A 74 -7.47 17.04 -11.01
CA VAL A 74 -8.37 16.45 -10.01
C VAL A 74 -8.32 17.26 -8.71
N ARG A 75 -7.11 17.54 -8.22
CA ARG A 75 -6.90 18.36 -7.02
C ARG A 75 -7.42 19.79 -7.17
N GLY A 76 -7.26 20.39 -8.35
CA GLY A 76 -7.83 21.69 -8.65
C GLY A 76 -9.36 21.69 -8.54
N LEU A 77 -10.01 20.68 -9.12
CA LEU A 77 -11.48 20.53 -9.10
C LEU A 77 -12.00 20.25 -7.69
N GLU A 78 -11.34 19.38 -6.92
CA GLU A 78 -11.69 19.09 -5.52
C GLU A 78 -11.58 20.34 -4.64
N LYS A 79 -10.47 21.09 -4.75
CA LYS A 79 -10.27 22.36 -4.01
C LYS A 79 -11.30 23.42 -4.38
N ALA A 80 -11.79 23.40 -5.62
CA ALA A 80 -12.83 24.29 -6.10
C ALA A 80 -14.26 23.86 -5.69
N GLY A 81 -14.38 22.79 -4.91
CA GLY A 81 -15.64 22.33 -4.32
C GLY A 81 -16.35 21.22 -5.09
N SER A 82 -15.75 20.66 -6.15
CA SER A 82 -16.33 19.50 -6.82
C SER A 82 -16.29 18.28 -5.90
N ARG A 83 -17.43 17.58 -5.80
CA ARG A 83 -17.58 16.35 -5.01
C ARG A 83 -17.61 15.08 -5.86
N HIS A 84 -17.63 15.23 -7.18
CA HIS A 84 -17.82 14.14 -8.14
C HIS A 84 -16.69 14.10 -9.15
N VAL A 85 -15.45 14.04 -8.66
CA VAL A 85 -14.25 13.86 -9.47
C VAL A 85 -13.73 12.45 -9.24
N TYR A 86 -13.54 11.71 -10.32
CA TYR A 86 -13.03 10.34 -10.32
C TYR A 86 -11.73 10.32 -11.13
N HIS A 87 -10.70 9.68 -10.59
CA HIS A 87 -9.38 9.67 -11.22
C HIS A 87 -8.78 8.28 -11.15
N HIS A 88 -8.44 7.73 -12.31
CA HIS A 88 -7.77 6.45 -12.39
C HIS A 88 -6.55 6.52 -13.31
N HIS A 89 -5.47 5.94 -12.83
CA HIS A 89 -4.28 5.68 -13.60
C HIS A 89 -4.25 4.19 -13.93
N VAL A 90 -4.15 3.84 -15.21
CA VAL A 90 -4.15 2.44 -15.66
C VAL A 90 -2.72 2.09 -16.08
N ALA A 91 -1.89 1.73 -15.09
CA ALA A 91 -0.45 1.54 -15.24
C ALA A 91 -0.05 0.49 -16.31
N ASP A 92 -0.78 -0.62 -16.37
CA ASP A 92 -0.45 -1.72 -17.30
C ASP A 92 -0.88 -1.46 -18.75
N ARG A 93 -1.58 -0.34 -19.00
CA ARG A 93 -2.03 0.03 -20.34
C ARG A 93 -1.02 0.98 -20.98
N LEU A 94 -0.20 0.44 -21.88
CA LEU A 94 0.76 1.23 -22.67
C LEU A 94 0.14 1.83 -23.95
N THR A 95 -1.07 1.41 -24.32
CA THR A 95 -1.80 1.93 -25.48
C THR A 95 -2.75 3.06 -25.08
N PRO A 96 -2.90 4.12 -25.91
CA PRO A 96 -3.82 5.21 -25.61
C PRO A 96 -5.24 4.73 -25.36
N LEU A 97 -5.93 5.38 -24.43
CA LEU A 97 -7.34 5.11 -24.09
C LEU A 97 -8.31 5.34 -25.26
N SER A 98 -7.87 5.92 -26.36
CA SER A 98 -8.64 6.01 -27.61
C SER A 98 -8.73 4.68 -28.37
N ALA A 99 -7.95 3.67 -27.97
CA ALA A 99 -7.97 2.32 -28.53
C ALA A 99 -8.71 1.34 -27.59
N LEU A 100 -9.90 1.71 -27.10
CA LEU A 100 -10.79 0.77 -26.38
C LEU A 100 -11.20 -0.34 -27.36
N SER A 101 -10.67 -1.55 -27.18
CA SER A 101 -11.04 -2.70 -27.99
C SER A 101 -12.30 -3.37 -27.44
N THR A 102 -13.01 -4.12 -28.29
CA THR A 102 -14.33 -4.71 -28.00
C THR A 102 -14.30 -5.98 -27.15
N GLU A 103 -13.14 -6.53 -26.78
CA GLU A 103 -13.04 -7.68 -25.87
C GLU A 103 -12.72 -7.23 -24.44
N ARG A 104 -13.65 -7.49 -23.50
CA ARG A 104 -13.59 -7.30 -22.02
C ARG A 104 -12.48 -6.35 -21.55
N ASP A 105 -12.67 -5.08 -21.84
CA ASP A 105 -11.79 -4.00 -21.40
C ASP A 105 -12.44 -3.35 -20.16
N GLU A 106 -11.89 -3.59 -18.96
CA GLU A 106 -12.43 -3.02 -17.72
C GLU A 106 -12.47 -1.49 -17.75
N VAL A 107 -11.59 -0.86 -18.54
CA VAL A 107 -11.62 0.60 -18.74
C VAL A 107 -12.83 1.01 -19.59
N ALA A 108 -13.18 0.23 -20.61
CA ALA A 108 -14.39 0.47 -21.40
C ALA A 108 -15.65 0.28 -20.55
N ASP A 109 -15.68 -0.74 -19.69
CA ASP A 109 -16.76 -0.97 -18.74
C ASP A 109 -16.87 0.17 -17.71
N TYR A 110 -15.75 0.70 -17.22
CA TYR A 110 -15.72 1.88 -16.36
C TYR A 110 -16.26 3.11 -17.06
N VAL A 111 -15.80 3.42 -18.28
CA VAL A 111 -16.29 4.57 -19.06
C VAL A 111 -17.78 4.45 -19.34
N ALA A 112 -18.26 3.24 -19.68
CA ALA A 112 -19.68 3.00 -19.89
C ALA A 112 -20.50 3.14 -18.59
N ALA A 113 -20.00 2.64 -17.45
CA ALA A 113 -20.64 2.78 -16.16
C ALA A 113 -20.76 4.26 -15.73
N PHE A 114 -19.69 5.04 -15.89
CA PHE A 114 -19.68 6.47 -15.59
C PHE A 114 -20.62 7.26 -16.50
N THR A 115 -20.63 6.98 -17.80
CA THR A 115 -21.40 7.75 -18.79
C THR A 115 -22.89 7.44 -18.73
N PHE A 116 -23.25 6.15 -18.65
CA PHE A 116 -24.63 5.68 -18.80
C PHE A 116 -25.30 5.31 -17.48
N GLY A 117 -24.62 5.52 -16.34
CA GLY A 117 -25.18 5.26 -15.01
C GLY A 117 -25.44 3.78 -14.72
N ALA A 118 -24.65 2.89 -15.30
CA ALA A 118 -24.88 1.45 -15.21
C ALA A 118 -24.13 0.82 -14.03
N ASN A 119 -24.83 0.00 -13.23
CA ASN A 119 -24.29 -0.98 -12.26
C ASN A 119 -23.45 -2.10 -12.94
N ARG A 120 -22.52 -1.74 -13.83
CA ARG A 120 -21.71 -2.69 -14.60
C ARG A 120 -20.41 -3.07 -13.92
N LEU A 121 -19.88 -2.20 -13.07
CA LEU A 121 -18.72 -2.52 -12.26
C LEU A 121 -19.17 -3.21 -10.98
N SER A 122 -18.68 -4.43 -10.77
CA SER A 122 -18.86 -5.15 -9.51
C SER A 122 -18.31 -4.32 -8.35
N ASP A 123 -18.83 -4.51 -7.14
CA ASP A 123 -18.29 -3.88 -5.93
C ASP A 123 -16.82 -4.27 -5.67
N GLU A 124 -16.36 -5.36 -6.29
CA GLU A 124 -14.99 -5.88 -6.25
C GLU A 124 -14.15 -5.45 -7.46
N SER A 125 -14.62 -4.51 -8.29
CA SER A 125 -13.83 -3.90 -9.36
C SER A 125 -12.71 -3.02 -8.76
N ALA A 126 -11.49 -3.14 -9.28
CA ALA A 126 -10.36 -2.31 -8.86
C ALA A 126 -10.71 -0.81 -8.93
N PHE A 127 -11.35 -0.35 -10.01
CA PHE A 127 -11.80 1.04 -10.14
C PHE A 127 -12.70 1.49 -8.99
N ARG A 128 -13.70 0.68 -8.62
CA ARG A 128 -14.62 1.04 -7.51
C ARG A 128 -13.92 1.04 -6.16
N VAL A 129 -12.95 0.15 -5.97
CA VAL A 129 -12.11 0.15 -4.77
C VAL A 129 -11.24 1.40 -4.72
N HIS A 130 -10.54 1.74 -5.80
CA HIS A 130 -9.71 2.95 -5.87
C HIS A 130 -10.53 4.22 -5.63
N ASP A 131 -11.74 4.30 -6.19
CA ASP A 131 -12.68 5.39 -5.93
C ASP A 131 -13.11 5.47 -4.46
N ALA A 132 -13.44 4.32 -3.86
CA ALA A 132 -13.87 4.25 -2.46
C ALA A 132 -12.74 4.66 -1.51
N TRP A 133 -11.54 4.10 -1.69
CA TRP A 133 -10.38 4.44 -0.87
C TRP A 133 -9.90 5.87 -1.10
N GLY A 134 -9.93 6.35 -2.36
CA GLY A 134 -9.55 7.71 -2.71
C GLY A 134 -10.41 8.76 -2.01
N ARG A 135 -11.71 8.51 -1.84
CA ARG A 135 -12.60 9.39 -1.06
C ARG A 135 -12.43 9.15 0.43
N ASP A 136 -12.76 7.93 0.88
CA ASP A 136 -12.96 7.56 2.28
C ASP A 136 -12.23 6.26 2.60
N ALA A 137 -10.89 6.29 2.56
CA ALA A 137 -10.06 5.14 2.94
C ALA A 137 -10.48 4.61 4.33
N PRO A 138 -10.69 3.28 4.49
CA PRO A 138 -11.10 2.68 5.77
C PRO A 138 -10.07 2.86 6.89
N LEU A 139 -8.82 3.15 6.51
CA LEU A 139 -7.70 3.42 7.40
C LEU A 139 -7.11 4.80 7.02
N THR A 140 -6.46 5.47 7.96
CA THR A 140 -5.99 6.83 7.75
C THR A 140 -4.71 7.16 8.52
N THR A 141 -3.89 8.04 7.94
CA THR A 141 -2.75 8.69 8.61
C THR A 141 -3.13 10.04 9.23
N GLU A 142 -4.38 10.49 9.10
CA GLU A 142 -4.86 11.79 9.61
C GLU A 142 -4.58 12.03 11.09
N ALA A 143 -4.59 10.99 11.91
CA ALA A 143 -4.35 11.13 13.34
C ALA A 143 -2.93 11.67 13.64
N PHE A 144 -1.92 11.35 12.81
CA PHE A 144 -0.59 11.96 12.93
C PHE A 144 -0.63 13.47 12.66
N TRP A 145 -1.41 13.89 11.66
CA TRP A 145 -1.56 15.29 11.29
C TRP A 145 -2.31 16.11 12.35
N LYS A 146 -3.34 15.53 12.95
CA LYS A 146 -4.20 16.21 13.93
C LYS A 146 -3.52 16.38 15.28
N ASP A 147 -2.84 15.33 15.73
CA ASP A 147 -2.34 15.27 17.11
C ASP A 147 -0.89 15.74 17.23
N ASP A 148 -0.07 15.60 16.18
CA ASP A 148 1.37 15.91 16.20
C ASP A 148 1.82 16.91 15.12
N PRO A 149 1.05 17.96 14.79
CA PRO A 149 1.35 18.83 13.65
C PRO A 149 2.72 19.52 13.74
N ASP A 150 3.20 19.79 14.95
CA ASP A 150 4.46 20.47 15.22
C ASP A 150 5.70 19.58 15.06
N LEU A 151 5.53 18.25 15.03
CA LEU A 151 6.63 17.31 14.76
C LEU A 151 6.82 17.03 13.27
N ILE A 152 5.87 17.44 12.43
CA ILE A 152 5.86 17.11 11.01
C ILE A 152 6.86 17.98 10.28
N GLN A 153 7.76 17.31 9.57
CA GLN A 153 8.78 17.95 8.76
C GLN A 153 8.65 17.49 7.31
N ARG A 154 8.52 18.46 6.41
CA ARG A 154 8.61 18.22 4.97
C ARG A 154 10.07 18.07 4.54
N ARG A 155 10.35 17.04 3.75
CA ARG A 155 11.69 16.66 3.31
C ARG A 155 11.71 16.33 1.81
N PRO A 156 12.84 16.52 1.11
CA PRO A 156 12.97 16.13 -0.28
C PRO A 156 13.06 14.61 -0.42
N VAL A 157 12.46 14.05 -1.46
CA VAL A 157 12.60 12.65 -1.86
C VAL A 157 13.96 12.44 -2.53
N ASP A 158 14.64 11.35 -2.16
CA ASP A 158 15.88 10.89 -2.79
C ASP A 158 15.72 9.50 -3.42
N GLU A 159 16.79 8.98 -4.04
CA GLU A 159 16.77 7.65 -4.65
C GLU A 159 16.53 6.51 -3.66
N ARG A 160 16.89 6.69 -2.38
CA ARG A 160 16.65 5.68 -1.35
C ARG A 160 15.18 5.62 -0.99
N PHE A 161 14.54 6.77 -0.86
CA PHE A 161 13.11 6.86 -0.65
C PHE A 161 12.35 6.22 -1.82
N ARG A 162 12.76 6.51 -3.06
CA ARG A 162 12.19 5.84 -4.25
C ARG A 162 12.38 4.32 -4.21
N ALA A 163 13.56 3.85 -3.82
CA ALA A 163 13.82 2.42 -3.65
C ALA A 163 12.92 1.79 -2.57
N GLN A 164 12.67 2.49 -1.48
CA GLN A 164 11.76 2.03 -0.42
C GLN A 164 10.34 1.84 -0.95
N LEU A 165 9.81 2.78 -1.74
CA LEU A 165 8.50 2.66 -2.37
C LEU A 165 8.45 1.53 -3.40
N ARG A 166 9.52 1.36 -4.19
CA ARG A 166 9.61 0.27 -5.16
C ARG A 166 9.44 -1.11 -4.52
N ASN A 167 9.93 -1.30 -3.29
CA ASN A 167 9.76 -2.57 -2.58
C ASN A 167 8.29 -2.91 -2.29
N LEU A 168 7.45 -1.90 -2.05
CA LEU A 168 6.02 -2.12 -1.80
C LEU A 168 5.22 -2.31 -3.10
N TYR A 169 5.58 -1.58 -4.15
CA TYR A 169 4.93 -1.60 -5.46
C TYR A 169 5.60 -2.55 -6.44
N ASP A 170 6.42 -3.49 -5.96
CA ASP A 170 7.15 -4.41 -6.84
C ASP A 170 6.22 -5.09 -7.85
N GLY A 171 6.61 -5.08 -9.13
CA GLY A 171 5.80 -5.53 -10.26
C GLY A 171 4.69 -4.58 -10.75
N VAL A 172 4.34 -3.53 -10.01
CA VAL A 172 3.27 -2.56 -10.33
C VAL A 172 3.73 -1.10 -10.11
N LEU A 173 4.99 -0.81 -10.43
CA LEU A 173 5.59 0.51 -10.21
C LEU A 173 4.89 1.66 -10.95
N GLY A 174 4.23 1.36 -12.07
CA GLY A 174 3.47 2.36 -12.83
C GLY A 174 2.36 3.00 -11.99
N GLU A 175 1.83 2.31 -10.99
CA GLU A 175 0.83 2.87 -10.05
C GLU A 175 1.33 4.12 -9.30
N LEU A 176 2.65 4.35 -9.23
CA LEU A 176 3.25 5.53 -8.61
C LEU A 176 3.37 6.73 -9.56
N GLU A 177 3.18 6.56 -10.86
CA GLU A 177 3.34 7.63 -11.86
C GLU A 177 2.56 8.92 -11.55
N PRO A 178 1.32 8.87 -11.00
CA PRO A 178 0.59 10.09 -10.64
C PRO A 178 1.28 10.95 -9.56
N TRP A 179 2.18 10.38 -8.77
CA TRP A 179 2.91 11.09 -7.72
C TRP A 179 4.33 11.41 -8.19
N PRO A 180 4.69 12.70 -8.35
CA PRO A 180 6.02 13.06 -8.82
C PRO A 180 7.13 12.68 -7.82
N SER A 181 6.77 12.36 -6.57
CA SER A 181 7.67 11.92 -5.51
C SER A 181 8.82 12.90 -5.36
N GLN A 182 8.48 14.16 -5.11
CA GLN A 182 9.43 15.26 -4.91
C GLN A 182 9.67 15.52 -3.43
N THR A 183 8.62 15.42 -2.62
CA THR A 183 8.70 15.65 -1.18
C THR A 183 7.91 14.62 -0.40
N TYR A 184 8.28 14.42 0.85
CA TYR A 184 7.52 13.62 1.80
C TYR A 184 7.43 14.34 3.14
N ASP A 185 6.36 14.08 3.87
CA ASP A 185 6.13 14.60 5.21
C ASP A 185 6.38 13.49 6.23
N ALA A 186 7.20 13.77 7.24
CA ALA A 186 7.61 12.77 8.21
C ALA A 186 7.79 13.32 9.63
N ILE A 187 7.68 12.43 10.61
CA ILE A 187 7.88 12.68 12.03
C ILE A 187 9.13 11.92 12.49
N ASP A 188 10.02 12.55 13.27
CA ASP A 188 11.14 11.84 13.89
C ASP A 188 10.62 10.78 14.88
N LEU A 189 11.03 9.52 14.70
CA LEU A 189 10.49 8.41 15.51
C LEU A 189 10.82 8.59 17.00
N ALA A 190 12.01 9.07 17.34
CA ALA A 190 12.40 9.25 18.73
C ALA A 190 11.59 10.37 19.40
N ALA A 191 11.34 11.48 18.68
CA ALA A 191 10.48 12.56 19.15
C ALA A 191 9.03 12.08 19.33
N TYR A 192 8.50 11.30 18.40
CA TYR A 192 7.17 10.70 18.49
C TYR A 192 7.04 9.80 19.73
N LEU A 193 7.94 8.84 19.89
CA LEU A 193 7.92 7.91 21.03
C LEU A 193 8.13 8.61 22.37
N ALA A 194 8.88 9.73 22.40
CA ALA A 194 9.08 10.51 23.62
C ALA A 194 7.82 11.26 24.07
N ARG A 195 6.96 11.67 23.12
CA ARG A 195 5.69 12.35 23.39
C ARG A 195 4.58 11.40 23.81
N HIS A 196 4.56 10.22 23.22
CA HIS A 196 3.50 9.21 23.41
C HIS A 196 3.86 8.22 24.53
N HIS A 197 3.82 8.69 25.78
CA HIS A 197 4.18 7.90 26.96
C HIS A 197 3.29 6.67 27.17
N GLU A 198 2.06 6.67 26.65
CA GLU A 198 1.14 5.54 26.66
C GLU A 198 1.66 4.33 25.89
N LEU A 199 2.60 4.52 24.95
CA LEU A 199 3.24 3.43 24.22
C LEU A 199 4.26 2.68 25.09
N GLY A 200 4.66 3.27 26.22
CA GLY A 200 5.59 2.74 27.21
C GLY A 200 6.74 3.71 27.54
N PRO A 201 7.50 3.44 28.62
CA PRO A 201 8.55 4.35 29.07
C PRO A 201 9.81 4.28 28.18
N LEU A 202 9.99 5.21 27.24
CA LEU A 202 11.10 5.23 26.27
C LEU A 202 12.50 5.00 26.89
N ASN A 203 12.78 5.59 28.05
CA ASN A 203 14.08 5.48 28.73
C ASN A 203 14.28 4.14 29.44
N ALA A 204 13.20 3.41 29.75
CA ALA A 204 13.26 2.09 30.36
C ALA A 204 13.04 0.94 29.35
N SER A 205 12.70 1.27 28.10
CA SER A 205 12.45 0.32 27.04
C SER A 205 13.71 0.03 26.22
N ALA A 206 13.97 -1.26 25.98
CA ALA A 206 15.07 -1.73 25.14
C ALA A 206 14.61 -2.11 23.72
N TRP A 207 13.31 -2.26 23.51
CA TRP A 207 12.73 -2.73 22.26
C TRP A 207 11.49 -1.92 21.85
N LEU A 208 11.28 -1.85 20.54
CA LEU A 208 10.06 -1.35 19.91
C LEU A 208 9.47 -2.47 19.06
N THR A 209 8.23 -2.81 19.31
CA THR A 209 7.42 -3.65 18.44
C THR A 209 6.56 -2.76 17.55
N VAL A 210 6.61 -3.01 16.25
CA VAL A 210 5.81 -2.34 15.23
C VAL A 210 4.86 -3.36 14.63
N LYS A 211 3.57 -3.04 14.64
CA LYS A 211 2.50 -3.88 14.07
C LYS A 211 1.72 -3.10 13.01
N ASN A 212 1.71 -3.58 11.77
CA ASN A 212 0.97 -2.93 10.71
C ASN A 212 -0.54 -3.24 10.73
N ALA A 213 -1.30 -2.59 9.85
CA ALA A 213 -2.73 -2.83 9.68
C ALA A 213 -3.08 -4.28 9.32
N ARG A 214 -2.12 -5.05 8.76
CA ARG A 214 -2.25 -6.47 8.45
C ARG A 214 -1.87 -7.38 9.62
N SER A 215 -1.55 -6.83 10.78
CA SER A 215 -1.06 -7.54 11.96
C SER A 215 0.26 -8.30 11.75
N GLU A 216 1.03 -7.97 10.71
CA GLU A 216 2.45 -8.35 10.65
C GLU A 216 3.21 -7.58 11.71
N VAL A 217 4.23 -8.20 12.29
CA VAL A 217 5.01 -7.62 13.39
C VAL A 217 6.50 -7.63 13.07
N VAL A 218 7.17 -6.54 13.40
CA VAL A 218 8.63 -6.49 13.51
C VAL A 218 9.03 -5.95 14.87
N THR A 219 10.08 -6.53 15.45
CA THR A 219 10.64 -6.10 16.73
C THR A 219 12.06 -5.57 16.50
N LEU A 220 12.27 -4.31 16.88
CA LEU A 220 13.50 -3.56 16.64
C LEU A 220 14.13 -3.16 17.97
N SER A 221 15.46 -3.23 18.05
CA SER A 221 16.15 -2.78 19.26
C SER A 221 16.20 -1.25 19.32
N MET A 222 15.98 -0.67 20.50
CA MET A 222 16.11 0.78 20.67
C MET A 222 17.55 1.27 20.41
N LYS A 223 18.55 0.38 20.58
CA LYS A 223 19.94 0.67 20.21
C LYS A 223 20.09 0.92 18.71
N GLU A 224 19.53 0.04 17.88
CA GLU A 224 19.54 0.19 16.43
C GLU A 224 18.76 1.44 16.00
N LEU A 225 17.56 1.65 16.56
CA LEU A 225 16.72 2.81 16.22
C LEU A 225 17.41 4.14 16.55
N ARG A 226 18.10 4.24 17.69
CA ARG A 226 18.88 5.44 18.04
C ARG A 226 20.05 5.67 17.07
N ALA A 227 20.69 4.60 16.58
CA ALA A 227 21.80 4.71 15.64
C ALA A 227 21.32 5.11 14.23
N LYS A 228 20.24 4.48 13.75
CA LYS A 228 19.71 4.69 12.39
C LYS A 228 18.80 5.92 12.27
N ARG A 229 18.23 6.41 13.39
CA ARG A 229 17.33 7.58 13.45
C ARG A 229 16.23 7.54 12.37
N PRO A 230 15.39 6.50 12.35
CA PRO A 230 14.31 6.43 11.39
C PRO A 230 13.25 7.50 11.67
N VAL A 231 12.48 7.79 10.63
CA VAL A 231 11.32 8.68 10.66
C VAL A 231 10.05 7.89 10.30
N ILE A 232 8.90 8.37 10.76
CA ILE A 232 7.57 7.89 10.34
C ILE A 232 7.13 8.78 9.18
N VAL A 233 7.09 8.24 7.96
CA VAL A 233 6.57 8.94 6.79
C VAL A 233 5.05 8.85 6.81
N ILE A 234 4.37 9.98 6.67
CA ILE A 234 2.91 10.11 6.83
C ILE A 234 2.21 10.79 5.65
N GLY A 235 2.99 11.34 4.71
CA GLY A 235 2.49 11.98 3.49
C GLY A 235 3.55 12.02 2.39
N ILE A 236 3.11 12.08 1.13
CA ILE A 236 3.96 12.19 -0.07
C ILE A 236 3.37 13.26 -0.96
N ASP A 237 4.20 14.23 -1.35
CA ASP A 237 3.81 15.41 -2.13
C ASP A 237 2.57 16.13 -1.56
N ASP A 238 1.43 15.94 -2.22
CA ASP A 238 0.14 16.53 -1.88
C ASP A 238 -0.85 15.51 -1.29
N GLU A 239 -0.44 14.26 -1.08
CA GLU A 239 -1.25 13.20 -0.45
C GLU A 239 -0.97 13.12 1.05
N PRO A 240 -1.87 13.68 1.90
CA PRO A 240 -1.72 13.56 3.35
C PRO A 240 -2.17 12.21 3.89
N ASN A 241 -2.99 11.43 3.15
CA ASN A 241 -3.47 10.13 3.57
C ASN A 241 -2.88 9.00 2.72
N LEU A 242 -1.75 8.46 3.17
CA LEU A 242 -1.03 7.39 2.46
C LEU A 242 -1.79 6.07 2.36
N PHE A 243 -2.91 5.88 3.07
CA PHE A 243 -3.77 4.72 2.82
C PHE A 243 -4.50 4.80 1.48
N ARG A 244 -4.67 5.99 0.89
CA ARG A 244 -5.22 6.17 -0.47
C ARG A 244 -4.31 5.68 -1.58
N MET A 245 -3.02 5.52 -1.27
CA MET A 245 -2.06 4.89 -2.15
C MET A 245 -2.11 3.39 -1.88
N LEU A 246 -2.74 2.62 -2.75
CA LEU A 246 -2.86 1.16 -2.59
C LEU A 246 -2.64 0.40 -3.89
N VAL A 247 -2.30 -0.87 -3.75
CA VAL A 247 -2.36 -1.88 -4.81
C VAL A 247 -3.49 -2.84 -4.49
N THR A 248 -4.33 -3.15 -5.47
CA THR A 248 -5.30 -4.24 -5.36
C THR A 248 -4.75 -5.52 -5.97
N TYR A 249 -5.04 -6.66 -5.35
CA TYR A 249 -4.56 -7.96 -5.83
C TYR A 249 -5.51 -9.08 -5.43
N ASN A 250 -5.44 -10.20 -6.14
CA ASN A 250 -6.01 -11.46 -5.70
C ASN A 250 -4.88 -12.47 -5.47
N VAL A 251 -5.07 -13.35 -4.50
CA VAL A 251 -4.18 -14.51 -4.33
C VAL A 251 -4.65 -15.66 -5.22
N TYR A 252 -3.71 -16.41 -5.80
CA TYR A 252 -4.01 -17.59 -6.62
C TYR A 252 -4.62 -18.75 -5.83
N LYS A 253 -4.45 -18.74 -4.51
CA LYS A 253 -5.11 -19.57 -3.51
C LYS A 253 -5.12 -18.78 -2.20
N THR A 254 -6.18 -18.86 -1.40
CA THR A 254 -6.05 -18.47 0.02
C THR A 254 -4.86 -19.25 0.61
N TYR A 255 -3.97 -18.67 1.45
CA TYR A 255 -2.99 -19.49 2.19
C TYR A 255 -3.73 -20.31 3.26
N SER A 256 -4.57 -21.21 2.80
CA SER A 256 -5.35 -22.12 3.58
C SER A 256 -5.37 -23.45 2.82
N TRP A 257 -5.16 -24.51 3.57
CA TRP A 257 -5.31 -25.90 3.13
C TRP A 257 -6.78 -26.33 3.10
N LYS A 258 -7.71 -25.39 3.28
CA LYS A 258 -9.14 -25.66 3.26
C LYS A 258 -9.65 -25.52 1.84
N PRO A 259 -10.58 -26.38 1.39
CA PRO A 259 -11.28 -26.19 0.13
C PRO A 259 -11.93 -24.80 0.09
N GLU A 260 -11.77 -24.10 -1.03
CA GLU A 260 -12.34 -22.77 -1.19
C GLU A 260 -13.85 -22.87 -1.44
N ALA A 261 -14.63 -22.18 -0.62
CA ALA A 261 -16.06 -22.04 -0.81
C ALA A 261 -16.37 -20.60 -1.27
N GLY A 262 -16.58 -20.43 -2.58
CA GLY A 262 -17.03 -19.16 -3.16
C GLY A 262 -15.94 -18.30 -3.83
N PRO A 263 -16.34 -17.15 -4.41
CA PRO A 263 -15.43 -16.25 -5.09
C PRO A 263 -14.45 -15.60 -4.09
N ARG A 264 -13.18 -15.47 -4.49
CA ARG A 264 -12.17 -14.84 -3.65
C ARG A 264 -12.39 -13.33 -3.61
N PRO A 265 -12.30 -12.69 -2.44
CA PRO A 265 -12.36 -11.25 -2.37
C PRO A 265 -11.14 -10.63 -3.05
N LEU A 266 -11.31 -9.45 -3.63
CA LEU A 266 -10.20 -8.58 -3.96
C LEU A 266 -9.55 -8.10 -2.65
N LEU A 267 -8.23 -8.06 -2.64
CA LEU A 267 -7.43 -7.67 -1.49
C LEU A 267 -6.75 -6.34 -1.78
N ALA A 268 -6.43 -5.59 -0.72
CA ALA A 268 -5.73 -4.32 -0.80
C ALA A 268 -4.41 -4.39 -0.03
N ARG A 269 -3.38 -3.76 -0.59
CA ARG A 269 -2.09 -3.48 0.05
C ARG A 269 -1.84 -1.97 0.00
N PRO A 270 -2.34 -1.20 0.97
CA PRO A 270 -2.06 0.22 1.06
C PRO A 270 -0.64 0.51 1.55
N VAL A 271 -0.13 1.70 1.22
CA VAL A 271 1.13 2.21 1.76
C VAL A 271 0.99 2.53 3.24
N GLY A 272 -0.02 3.32 3.61
CA GLY A 272 -0.19 3.88 4.96
C GLY A 272 1.05 4.60 5.48
N ALA A 273 1.13 4.91 6.78
CA ALA A 273 2.39 5.44 7.31
C ALA A 273 3.46 4.34 7.29
N PHE A 274 4.74 4.72 7.21
CA PHE A 274 5.82 3.72 7.19
C PHE A 274 7.11 4.22 7.83
N LEU A 275 7.94 3.30 8.33
CA LEU A 275 9.28 3.64 8.82
C LEU A 275 10.27 3.76 7.67
N TYR A 276 11.04 4.84 7.67
CA TYR A 276 12.08 5.12 6.69
C TYR A 276 13.35 5.62 7.39
N VAL A 277 14.52 5.25 6.86
CA VAL A 277 15.83 5.73 7.35
C VAL A 277 16.39 6.72 6.32
N PRO A 278 16.37 8.05 6.60
CA PRO A 278 16.80 9.05 5.64
C PRO A 278 18.30 8.97 5.31
N ALA A 279 19.13 8.55 6.27
CA ALA A 279 20.57 8.49 6.10
C ALA A 279 21.15 7.25 6.78
N GLY A 280 22.07 6.57 6.10
CA GLY A 280 22.71 5.35 6.58
C GLY A 280 22.09 4.08 5.99
N PRO A 281 22.45 2.91 6.51
CA PRO A 281 21.86 1.64 6.09
C PRO A 281 20.38 1.56 6.51
N ALA A 282 19.56 0.93 5.67
CA ALA A 282 18.16 0.65 5.98
C ALA A 282 18.01 -0.21 7.25
N LEU A 283 16.80 -0.24 7.82
CA LEU A 283 16.46 -1.22 8.86
C LEU A 283 16.61 -2.63 8.29
N GLU A 284 17.12 -3.57 9.09
CA GLU A 284 17.27 -4.96 8.67
C GLU A 284 15.92 -5.71 8.79
N VAL A 285 14.95 -5.26 8.00
CA VAL A 285 13.58 -5.76 7.98
C VAL A 285 13.24 -6.14 6.55
N THR A 286 12.90 -7.41 6.34
CA THR A 286 12.56 -7.92 4.99
C THR A 286 11.06 -8.12 4.79
N THR A 287 10.26 -7.96 5.86
CA THR A 287 8.80 -7.99 5.78
C THR A 287 8.23 -6.62 5.51
N PHE A 288 6.91 -6.55 5.34
CA PHE A 288 6.17 -5.30 5.14
C PHE A 288 5.59 -4.76 6.47
N ALA A 289 6.05 -5.27 7.62
CA ALA A 289 5.55 -4.90 8.94
C ALA A 289 5.78 -3.41 9.27
N HIS A 290 6.72 -2.76 8.58
CA HIS A 290 7.01 -1.34 8.72
C HIS A 290 6.24 -0.43 7.75
N PHE A 291 5.34 -0.98 6.92
CA PHE A 291 4.35 -0.24 6.12
C PHE A 291 2.96 -0.36 6.71
N ALA A 292 1.99 0.37 6.17
CA ALA A 292 0.58 0.37 6.58
C ALA A 292 0.41 0.64 8.08
N LEU A 293 1.21 1.55 8.61
CA LEU A 293 1.23 1.92 10.02
C LEU A 293 0.14 2.96 10.33
N THR A 294 -0.37 2.87 11.55
CA THR A 294 -1.26 3.86 12.17
C THR A 294 -0.64 4.29 13.50
N LYS A 295 -1.23 5.25 14.21
CA LYS A 295 -0.76 5.61 15.55
C LYS A 295 -0.71 4.44 16.53
N GLY A 296 -1.66 3.51 16.41
CA GLY A 296 -1.73 2.30 17.25
C GLY A 296 -0.71 1.21 16.88
N SER A 297 0.19 1.45 15.94
CA SER A 297 1.16 0.46 15.47
C SER A 297 2.36 0.26 16.37
N PHE A 298 2.60 1.13 17.37
CA PHE A 298 3.85 1.15 18.13
C PHE A 298 3.64 0.64 19.55
N GLN A 299 4.57 -0.16 20.04
CA GLN A 299 4.59 -0.61 21.43
C GLN A 299 6.03 -0.71 21.95
N LEU A 300 6.31 -0.07 23.07
CA LEU A 300 7.62 -0.12 23.71
C LEU A 300 7.68 -1.23 24.76
N HIS A 301 8.79 -1.96 24.75
CA HIS A 301 9.03 -3.07 25.66
C HIS A 301 10.37 -2.91 26.38
N LYS A 302 10.34 -3.18 27.69
CA LYS A 302 11.55 -3.26 28.53
C LYS A 302 12.42 -4.44 28.13
N ASP A 303 11.83 -5.61 28.00
CA ASP A 303 12.50 -6.87 27.69
C ASP A 303 12.27 -7.27 26.23
N ASP A 304 13.14 -8.13 25.67
CA ASP A 304 13.00 -8.65 24.29
C ASP A 304 11.68 -9.43 24.16
N PRO A 305 10.70 -8.96 23.37
CA PRO A 305 9.44 -9.65 23.13
C PRO A 305 9.60 -11.07 22.57
N TRP A 306 10.73 -11.36 21.91
CA TRP A 306 11.03 -12.66 21.33
C TRP A 306 12.00 -13.48 22.17
N LYS A 307 12.30 -13.06 23.42
CA LYS A 307 13.29 -13.74 24.27
C LYS A 307 13.01 -15.24 24.42
N ALA A 308 11.76 -15.61 24.63
CA ALA A 308 11.37 -17.01 24.79
C ALA A 308 11.57 -17.80 23.49
N ALA A 309 11.06 -17.32 22.36
CA ALA A 309 11.31 -17.91 21.04
C ALA A 309 12.82 -18.04 20.71
N ARG A 310 13.62 -17.00 20.95
CA ARG A 310 15.07 -17.01 20.71
C ARG A 310 15.85 -17.97 21.62
N ALA A 311 15.30 -18.26 22.80
CA ALA A 311 15.87 -19.18 23.77
C ALA A 311 15.47 -20.64 23.52
N ARG A 312 14.36 -20.89 22.81
CA ARG A 312 13.83 -22.24 22.62
C ARG A 312 14.78 -23.13 21.82
N LEU A 313 15.34 -22.69 20.69
CA LEU A 313 16.17 -23.55 19.82
C LEU A 313 17.20 -22.73 18.99
N GLU A 314 18.52 -22.82 19.30
CA GLU A 314 19.60 -22.11 18.58
C GLU A 314 19.57 -22.31 17.05
N PRO A 315 19.39 -23.53 16.51
CA PRO A 315 19.33 -23.73 15.06
C PRO A 315 18.18 -22.97 14.37
N MET A 316 17.13 -22.63 15.12
CA MET A 316 15.94 -21.96 14.60
C MET A 316 15.93 -20.46 14.84
N ARG A 317 16.89 -19.90 15.60
CA ARG A 317 16.84 -18.48 16.01
C ARG A 317 16.72 -17.54 14.80
N GLY A 318 17.56 -17.74 13.78
CA GLY A 318 17.51 -16.93 12.56
C GLY A 318 16.23 -17.13 11.76
N VAL A 319 15.71 -18.35 11.72
CA VAL A 319 14.49 -18.71 10.99
C VAL A 319 13.23 -18.20 11.67
N LEU A 320 13.17 -18.15 13.00
CA LEU A 320 12.01 -17.64 13.73
C LEU A 320 12.04 -16.12 13.85
N THR A 321 13.20 -15.55 14.14
CA THR A 321 13.32 -14.17 14.65
C THR A 321 14.35 -13.30 13.91
N GLY A 322 14.97 -13.83 12.85
CA GLY A 322 15.86 -13.07 11.98
C GLY A 322 15.10 -12.13 11.05
N PRO A 323 15.80 -11.49 10.09
CA PRO A 323 15.20 -10.51 9.18
C PRO A 323 14.03 -11.07 8.36
N GLN A 324 14.06 -12.37 8.03
CA GLN A 324 13.02 -13.16 7.34
C GLN A 324 12.26 -14.09 8.30
N GLY A 325 12.27 -13.77 9.59
CA GLY A 325 11.80 -14.66 10.63
C GLY A 325 10.32 -15.03 10.50
N CYS A 326 9.97 -16.31 10.60
CA CYS A 326 8.59 -16.80 10.53
C CYS A 326 7.67 -16.08 11.53
N LEU A 327 8.17 -15.67 12.71
CA LEU A 327 7.36 -15.02 13.74
C LEU A 327 6.92 -13.60 13.40
N GLN A 328 7.42 -13.04 12.30
CA GLN A 328 6.95 -11.74 11.81
C GLN A 328 5.57 -11.83 11.15
N CYS A 329 5.20 -13.01 10.62
CA CYS A 329 3.90 -13.25 9.99
C CYS A 329 3.09 -14.35 10.69
N HIS A 330 3.76 -15.33 11.30
CA HIS A 330 3.18 -16.48 11.98
C HIS A 330 3.36 -16.39 13.50
N SER A 331 2.63 -17.26 14.21
CA SER A 331 2.86 -17.48 15.64
C SER A 331 3.33 -18.89 15.93
N LEU A 332 4.09 -19.07 17.01
CA LEU A 332 4.51 -20.36 17.56
C LEU A 332 4.46 -20.29 19.09
N GLY A 333 3.71 -21.18 19.71
CA GLY A 333 3.49 -21.25 21.15
C GLY A 333 2.82 -19.99 21.71
N GLY A 334 1.98 -19.32 20.92
CA GLY A 334 1.37 -18.04 21.25
C GLY A 334 2.29 -16.81 21.09
N GLU A 335 3.54 -17.00 20.65
CA GLU A 335 4.48 -15.91 20.37
C GLU A 335 4.54 -15.60 18.88
N GLY A 336 4.74 -14.33 18.51
CA GLY A 336 4.83 -13.89 17.12
C GLY A 336 3.58 -13.14 16.65
N ALA A 337 3.36 -13.15 15.34
CA ALA A 337 2.29 -12.43 14.68
C ALA A 337 1.16 -13.38 14.24
N ARG A 338 0.06 -12.78 13.81
CA ARG A 338 -0.94 -13.45 12.99
C ARG A 338 -1.27 -12.51 11.87
N ALA A 339 -0.51 -12.61 10.78
CA ALA A 339 -0.65 -11.69 9.68
C ALA A 339 -1.85 -12.05 8.80
N HIS A 340 -2.47 -11.03 8.24
CA HIS A 340 -3.70 -11.12 7.46
C HIS A 340 -3.55 -10.37 6.13
N HIS A 341 -4.44 -10.66 5.19
CA HIS A 341 -4.69 -9.74 4.08
C HIS A 341 -5.68 -8.65 4.52
N LEU A 342 -5.76 -7.54 3.78
CA LEU A 342 -6.87 -6.59 3.91
C LEU A 342 -7.82 -6.82 2.75
N ARG A 343 -9.12 -6.88 3.02
CA ARG A 343 -10.11 -6.87 1.94
C ARG A 343 -10.17 -5.50 1.29
N ALA A 344 -10.22 -5.49 -0.03
CA ALA A 344 -10.27 -4.27 -0.80
C ALA A 344 -11.54 -3.45 -0.54
N LYS A 345 -12.68 -4.11 -0.33
CA LYS A 345 -13.96 -3.43 -0.13
C LYS A 345 -14.06 -2.55 1.13
N ASP A 346 -13.39 -2.95 2.22
CA ASP A 346 -13.62 -2.38 3.56
C ASP A 346 -12.37 -2.28 4.45
N GLY A 347 -11.21 -2.71 3.96
CA GLY A 347 -9.96 -2.69 4.72
C GLY A 347 -9.92 -3.66 5.91
N GLN A 348 -10.93 -4.50 6.11
CA GLN A 348 -10.95 -5.45 7.22
C GLN A 348 -10.02 -6.64 6.95
N LEU A 349 -9.58 -7.27 8.03
CA LEU A 349 -8.73 -8.45 7.97
C LEU A 349 -9.42 -9.60 7.22
N ALA A 350 -8.69 -10.19 6.27
CA ALA A 350 -9.00 -11.45 5.63
C ALA A 350 -7.95 -12.50 6.04
N GLU A 351 -8.42 -13.70 6.33
CA GLU A 351 -7.57 -14.85 6.69
C GLU A 351 -6.71 -15.31 5.51
N GLY A 352 -5.76 -16.20 5.81
CA GLY A 352 -4.98 -16.88 4.78
C GLY A 352 -3.76 -16.10 4.32
N TYR A 353 -3.04 -15.47 5.25
CA TYR A 353 -1.70 -14.93 5.01
C TYR A 353 -0.67 -15.55 5.99
N GLY A 354 -0.83 -15.33 7.29
CA GLY A 354 0.02 -15.93 8.33
C GLY A 354 -0.80 -16.56 9.45
N LEU A 355 -0.66 -17.88 9.61
CA LEU A 355 -1.34 -18.64 10.67
C LEU A 355 -0.36 -19.07 11.75
N ALA A 356 -0.89 -19.45 12.92
CA ALA A 356 -0.10 -20.19 13.90
C ALA A 356 0.50 -21.44 13.25
N LEU A 357 1.79 -21.69 13.42
CA LEU A 357 2.47 -22.82 12.79
C LEU A 357 1.85 -24.16 13.23
N GLU A 358 1.31 -24.21 14.44
CA GLU A 358 0.60 -25.36 14.99
C GLU A 358 -0.74 -25.62 14.33
N ALA A 359 -1.35 -24.62 13.67
CA ALA A 359 -2.64 -24.77 13.01
C ALA A 359 -2.53 -25.48 11.63
N TYR A 360 -1.36 -25.49 10.99
CA TYR A 360 -1.15 -26.15 9.70
C TYR A 360 -1.29 -27.67 9.82
N PRO A 361 -2.04 -28.40 8.97
CA PRO A 361 -1.96 -29.86 8.92
C PRO A 361 -0.51 -30.31 8.74
N SER A 362 -0.12 -31.43 9.35
CA SER A 362 1.28 -31.89 9.33
C SER A 362 1.84 -31.99 7.91
N GLU A 363 1.07 -32.52 6.97
CA GLU A 363 1.46 -32.63 5.56
C GLU A 363 1.69 -31.27 4.90
N VAL A 364 0.88 -30.26 5.25
CA VAL A 364 0.98 -28.90 4.71
C VAL A 364 2.17 -28.18 5.31
N LEU A 365 2.39 -28.32 6.62
CA LEU A 365 3.58 -27.79 7.29
C LEU A 365 4.85 -28.40 6.70
N HIS A 366 4.86 -29.72 6.46
CA HIS A 366 5.98 -30.42 5.85
C HIS A 366 6.29 -29.84 4.46
N GLN A 367 5.30 -29.76 3.58
CA GLN A 367 5.49 -29.15 2.25
C GLN A 367 5.95 -27.70 2.36
N PHE A 368 5.37 -26.91 3.27
CA PHE A 368 5.78 -25.52 3.49
C PHE A 368 7.25 -25.40 3.92
N LEU A 369 7.79 -26.33 4.69
CA LEU A 369 9.17 -26.29 5.20
C LEU A 369 10.19 -26.95 4.26
N PHE A 370 9.81 -27.96 3.49
CA PHE A 370 10.73 -28.74 2.66
C PHE A 370 10.56 -28.48 1.15
N ASP A 371 9.33 -28.21 0.68
CA ASP A 371 9.00 -27.96 -0.74
C ASP A 371 8.77 -26.46 -1.01
N GLN A 372 9.52 -25.61 -0.32
CA GLN A 372 9.30 -24.16 -0.21
C GLN A 372 9.08 -23.45 -1.56
N LYS A 373 9.88 -23.79 -2.58
CA LYS A 373 9.74 -23.22 -3.93
C LYS A 373 8.41 -23.61 -4.58
N ILE A 374 8.05 -24.89 -4.53
CA ILE A 374 6.81 -25.41 -5.13
C ILE A 374 5.60 -24.77 -4.46
N VAL A 375 5.62 -24.67 -3.13
CA VAL A 375 4.56 -24.03 -2.36
C VAL A 375 4.46 -22.56 -2.73
N ALA A 376 5.58 -21.81 -2.72
CA ALA A 376 5.60 -20.39 -3.06
C ALA A 376 5.13 -20.10 -4.49
N ASP A 377 5.59 -20.87 -5.48
CA ASP A 377 5.15 -20.78 -6.88
C ASP A 377 3.63 -21.05 -6.99
N GLY A 378 3.10 -22.00 -6.22
CA GLY A 378 1.67 -22.31 -6.16
C GLY A 378 0.79 -21.18 -5.59
N PHE A 379 1.38 -20.23 -4.87
CA PHE A 379 0.72 -19.02 -4.36
C PHE A 379 1.07 -17.75 -5.16
N GLY A 380 2.04 -17.82 -6.07
CA GLY A 380 2.53 -16.66 -6.82
C GLY A 380 3.38 -15.72 -5.97
N VAL A 381 4.14 -16.25 -5.00
CA VAL A 381 5.02 -15.44 -4.12
C VAL A 381 6.46 -15.93 -4.16
N SER A 382 7.37 -15.17 -3.54
CA SER A 382 8.73 -15.64 -3.28
C SER A 382 8.79 -16.47 -1.98
N PRO A 383 9.50 -17.61 -1.95
CA PRO A 383 9.66 -18.40 -0.73
C PRO A 383 10.57 -17.70 0.29
N LEU A 384 10.27 -17.89 1.58
CA LEU A 384 11.19 -17.57 2.67
C LEU A 384 12.00 -18.81 3.00
N PHE A 385 13.25 -18.86 2.56
CA PHE A 385 14.07 -20.06 2.64
C PHE A 385 14.47 -20.44 4.07
N VAL A 386 14.05 -21.62 4.52
CA VAL A 386 14.45 -22.29 5.75
C VAL A 386 15.44 -23.40 5.42
N THR A 387 16.53 -23.53 6.19
CA THR A 387 17.48 -24.63 6.02
C THR A 387 16.85 -25.96 6.41
N ARG A 388 17.36 -27.07 5.87
CA ARG A 388 16.83 -28.41 6.19
C ARG A 388 16.87 -28.71 7.70
N ASP A 389 17.94 -28.34 8.38
CA ASP A 389 18.08 -28.57 9.83
C ASP A 389 17.05 -27.75 10.63
N ALA A 390 16.84 -26.49 10.25
CA ALA A 390 15.84 -25.65 10.88
C ALA A 390 14.41 -26.14 10.59
N ALA A 391 14.15 -26.65 9.39
CA ALA A 391 12.87 -27.26 9.02
C ALA A 391 12.56 -28.49 9.89
N ILE A 392 13.51 -29.42 10.02
CA ILE A 392 13.38 -30.62 10.89
C ILE A 392 13.10 -30.20 12.33
N THR A 393 13.87 -29.23 12.84
CA THR A 393 13.74 -28.78 14.23
C THR A 393 12.39 -28.08 14.46
N LEU A 394 11.92 -27.27 13.50
CA LEU A 394 10.65 -26.56 13.59
C LEU A 394 9.45 -27.50 13.51
N GLU A 395 9.48 -28.49 12.62
CA GLU A 395 8.43 -29.51 12.52
C GLU A 395 8.31 -30.32 13.84
N ALA A 396 9.44 -30.71 14.43
CA ALA A 396 9.46 -31.40 15.72
C ALA A 396 8.92 -30.53 16.87
N GLU A 397 9.26 -29.25 16.90
CA GLU A 397 8.76 -28.32 17.91
C GLU A 397 7.25 -28.07 17.78
N VAL A 398 6.75 -27.92 16.55
CA VAL A 398 5.31 -27.81 16.30
C VAL A 398 4.58 -29.08 16.76
N ALA A 399 5.11 -30.27 16.46
CA ALA A 399 4.54 -31.52 16.93
C ALA A 399 4.49 -31.58 18.47
N ARG A 400 5.56 -31.15 19.15
CA ARG A 400 5.62 -31.08 20.62
C ARG A 400 4.58 -30.12 21.19
N LEU A 401 4.36 -28.97 20.56
CA LEU A 401 3.38 -27.98 21.02
C LEU A 401 1.93 -28.44 20.82
N ARG A 402 1.64 -29.24 19.78
CA ARG A 402 0.31 -29.84 19.58
C ARG A 402 -0.09 -30.89 20.62
N CYS A 403 0.90 -31.51 21.26
CA CYS A 403 0.67 -32.55 22.27
C CYS A 403 0.49 -31.99 23.69
N LYS A 404 0.59 -30.67 23.87
CA LYS A 404 0.32 -29.96 25.13
C LYS A 404 -1.08 -29.37 25.10
#